data_AF-A0A7R9Y7E2-F1
#
_entry.id   AF-A0A7R9Y7E2-F1
#
_cell.length_a   1.000
_cell.length_b   1.000
_cell.length_c   1.000
_cell.angle_alpha   90.00
_cell.angle_beta   90.00
_cell.angle_gamma   90.00
#
_symmetry.space_group_name_H-M   'P 1'
#
loop_
_entity.id
_entity.type
_entity.pdbx_description
1 polymer ?
#
loop_
_entity_poly.entity_id
_entity_poly.type
_entity_poly.pdbx_seq_one_letter_code
_entity_poly.pdbx_strand_id
1 'polypeptide(L)'
;TEGEHERALEIFERALTYPGQTESETLRARGGVARCTIRVGDVRRGKQMVSEIGDKALCRECAALLEHMNQPSDAAALYEQGGDDERAATIYVGAKNFAAAKPIMSRLSAPKLHSQYARAMEADGKLREAA
;
A
#
# COMPACT_ATOMS: atom_id res chain seq x y z
N THR A 1 1.59 10.08 21.60
CA THR A 1 2.00 9.75 20.23
C THR A 1 1.37 10.69 19.19
N GLU A 2 0.24 11.34 19.44
CA GLU A 2 -0.37 12.29 18.49
C GLU A 2 0.42 13.61 18.28
N GLY A 3 1.07 14.13 19.32
CA GLY A 3 1.77 15.43 19.23
C GLY A 3 3.04 15.47 18.37
N GLU A 4 3.62 14.32 18.00
CA GLU A 4 4.73 14.28 17.04
C GLU A 4 4.24 14.40 15.59
N HIS A 5 2.98 14.06 15.33
CA HIS A 5 2.40 13.99 13.99
C HIS A 5 1.91 15.37 13.51
N GLU A 6 1.27 16.14 14.38
CA GLU A 6 0.91 17.54 14.09
C GLU A 6 2.17 18.37 13.85
N ARG A 7 3.22 18.16 14.66
CA ARG A 7 4.52 18.80 14.46
C ARG A 7 5.16 18.41 13.12
N ALA A 8 5.04 17.15 12.69
CA ALA A 8 5.55 16.72 11.39
C ALA A 8 4.82 17.41 10.23
N LEU A 9 3.51 17.61 10.33
CA LEU A 9 2.69 18.36 9.38
C LEU A 9 3.07 19.85 9.34
N GLU A 10 3.24 20.47 10.51
CA GLU A 10 3.55 21.89 10.63
C GLU A 10 4.98 22.23 10.17
N ILE A 11 5.96 21.38 10.50
CA ILE A 11 7.33 21.48 9.98
C ILE A 11 7.34 21.35 8.45
N PHE A 12 6.44 20.53 7.90
CA PHE A 12 6.32 20.31 6.46
C PHE A 12 5.67 21.47 5.72
N GLU A 13 4.57 22.04 6.23
CA GLU A 13 3.96 23.24 5.62
C GLU A 13 4.97 24.38 5.57
N ARG A 14 5.78 24.52 6.62
CA ARG A 14 6.94 25.44 6.60
C ARG A 14 7.98 25.08 5.56
N ALA A 15 8.32 23.80 5.41
CA ALA A 15 9.29 23.33 4.42
C ALA A 15 8.88 23.69 2.98
N LEU A 16 7.61 23.49 2.62
CA LEU A 16 7.07 23.84 1.29
C LEU A 16 7.16 25.34 0.97
N THR A 17 7.08 26.18 1.99
CA THR A 17 7.16 27.64 1.83
C THR A 17 8.58 28.19 1.88
N TYR A 18 9.59 27.34 2.11
CA TYR A 18 10.97 27.82 2.27
C TYR A 18 11.64 28.09 0.91
N PRO A 19 12.04 29.33 0.61
CA PRO A 19 12.69 29.65 -0.64
C PRO A 19 14.07 28.97 -0.71
N GLY A 20 14.32 28.22 -1.80
CA GLY A 20 15.59 27.55 -2.06
C GLY A 20 15.61 26.03 -1.85
N GLN A 21 14.48 25.39 -1.51
CA GLN A 21 14.41 23.93 -1.49
C GLN A 21 14.51 23.33 -2.89
N THR A 22 15.29 22.26 -2.99
CA THR A 22 15.34 21.44 -4.20
C THR A 22 14.08 20.59 -4.31
N GLU A 23 13.70 20.24 -5.54
CA GLU A 23 12.57 19.36 -5.81
C GLU A 23 12.71 18.01 -5.09
N SER A 24 13.95 17.49 -4.98
CA SER A 24 14.25 16.25 -4.26
C SER A 24 13.98 16.33 -2.74
N GLU A 25 14.29 17.46 -2.11
CA GLU A 25 13.99 17.69 -0.69
C GLU A 25 12.49 17.78 -0.46
N THR A 26 11.79 18.48 -1.36
CA THR A 26 10.33 18.60 -1.33
C THR A 26 9.66 17.23 -1.46
N LEU A 27 10.11 16.38 -2.39
CA LEU A 27 9.59 15.02 -2.58
C LEU A 27 9.82 14.13 -1.36
N ARG A 28 11.02 14.18 -0.75
CA ARG A 28 11.31 13.42 0.47
C ARG A 28 10.41 13.85 1.63
N ALA A 29 10.20 15.16 1.77
CA ALA A 29 9.33 15.71 2.80
C ALA A 29 7.87 15.26 2.58
N ARG A 30 7.37 15.35 1.33
CA ARG A 30 6.02 14.86 0.95
C ARG A 30 5.85 13.38 1.24
N GLY A 31 6.86 12.56 0.94
CA GLY A 31 6.85 11.13 1.26
C GLY A 31 6.82 10.86 2.77
N GLY A 32 7.53 11.66 3.56
CA GLY A 32 7.45 11.65 5.02
C GLY A 32 6.02 11.89 5.52
N VAL A 33 5.36 12.93 5.01
CA VAL A 33 3.97 13.23 5.38
C VAL A 33 3.04 12.10 4.99
N ALA A 34 3.15 11.56 3.78
CA ALA A 34 2.30 10.46 3.34
C ALA A 34 2.38 9.25 4.31
N ARG A 35 3.60 8.88 4.75
CA ARG A 35 3.80 7.82 5.75
C ARG A 35 3.14 8.16 7.09
N CYS A 36 3.29 9.39 7.57
CA CYS A 36 2.67 9.86 8.82
C CYS A 36 1.14 9.85 8.73
N THR A 37 0.57 10.37 7.64
CA THR A 37 -0.88 10.41 7.40
C THR A 37 -1.48 9.01 7.43
N ILE A 38 -0.81 8.02 6.81
CA ILE A 38 -1.23 6.62 6.88
C ILE A 38 -1.20 6.12 8.33
N ARG A 39 -0.12 6.36 9.07
CA ARG A 39 0.02 5.89 10.47
C ARG A 39 -1.03 6.47 11.42
N VAL A 40 -1.51 7.68 11.17
CA VAL A 40 -2.57 8.34 11.96
C VAL A 40 -3.96 7.76 11.64
N GLY A 41 -4.08 6.91 10.61
CA GLY A 41 -5.32 6.25 10.23
C GLY A 41 -6.05 6.90 9.05
N ASP A 42 -5.56 8.03 8.54
CA ASP A 42 -6.09 8.64 7.31
C ASP A 42 -5.47 7.98 6.06
N VAL A 43 -5.80 6.69 5.89
CA VAL A 43 -5.28 5.84 4.81
C VAL A 43 -5.62 6.41 3.44
N ARG A 44 -6.83 6.97 3.27
CA ARG A 44 -7.30 7.49 1.98
C ARG A 44 -6.43 8.65 1.52
N ARG A 45 -6.25 9.66 2.37
CA ARG A 45 -5.40 10.82 2.07
C ARG A 45 -3.96 10.39 1.87
N GLY A 46 -3.45 9.52 2.74
CA GLY A 46 -2.10 8.97 2.63
C GLY A 46 -1.83 8.31 1.28
N LYS A 47 -2.73 7.42 0.82
CA LYS A 47 -2.62 6.77 -0.49
C LYS A 47 -2.61 7.78 -1.63
N GLN A 48 -3.51 8.76 -1.61
CA GLN A 48 -3.56 9.80 -2.63
C GLN A 48 -2.22 10.55 -2.72
N MET A 49 -1.64 10.94 -1.59
CA MET A 49 -0.34 11.60 -1.55
C MET A 49 0.76 10.73 -2.15
N VAL A 50 0.78 9.43 -1.84
CA VAL A 50 1.75 8.48 -2.42
C VAL A 50 1.58 8.39 -3.94
N SER A 51 0.34 8.30 -4.43
CA SER A 51 0.03 8.28 -5.86
C SER A 51 0.45 9.55 -6.59
N GLU A 52 0.26 10.71 -5.97
CA GLU A 52 0.71 11.99 -6.53
C GLU A 52 2.23 12.14 -6.58
N ILE A 53 2.94 11.56 -5.61
CA ILE A 53 4.42 11.57 -5.59
C ILE A 53 4.97 10.63 -6.68
N GLY A 54 4.31 9.49 -6.93
CA GLY A 54 4.70 8.54 -7.97
C GLY A 54 5.99 7.76 -7.69
N ASP A 55 6.52 7.83 -6.46
CA ASP A 55 7.72 7.09 -6.07
C ASP A 55 7.38 5.64 -5.69
N LYS A 56 7.90 4.68 -6.48
CA LYS A 56 7.70 3.24 -6.28
C LYS A 56 8.30 2.73 -4.97
N ALA A 57 9.38 3.34 -4.47
CA ALA A 57 9.95 2.96 -3.18
C ALA A 57 9.00 3.36 -2.04
N LEU A 58 8.50 4.60 -2.07
CA LEU A 58 7.50 5.09 -1.14
C LEU A 58 6.21 4.26 -1.17
N CYS A 59 5.74 3.85 -2.35
CA CYS A 59 4.57 2.98 -2.49
C CYS A 59 4.73 1.68 -1.69
N ARG A 60 5.88 1.00 -1.82
CA ARG A 60 6.17 -0.26 -1.12
C ARG A 60 6.30 -0.07 0.38
N GLU A 61 6.93 1.01 0.83
CA GLU A 61 7.04 1.32 2.26
C GLU A 61 5.67 1.61 2.89
N CYS A 62 4.85 2.41 2.22
CA CYS A 62 3.50 2.72 2.67
C CYS A 62 2.58 1.49 2.64
N ALA A 63 2.77 0.59 1.66
CA ALA A 63 2.07 -0.69 1.63
C ALA A 63 2.41 -1.57 2.85
N ALA A 64 3.69 -1.68 3.21
CA ALA A 64 4.12 -2.40 4.40
C ALA A 64 3.54 -1.81 5.70
N LEU A 65 3.42 -0.47 5.79
CA LEU A 65 2.74 0.18 6.92
C LEU A 65 1.26 -0.24 7.00
N LEU A 66 0.57 -0.31 5.87
CA LEU A 66 -0.84 -0.74 5.83
C LEU A 66 -1.01 -2.22 6.21
N GLU A 67 -0.07 -3.09 5.85
CA GLU A 67 -0.06 -4.48 6.33
C GLU A 67 0.02 -4.53 7.86
N HIS A 68 0.91 -3.73 8.47
CA HIS A 68 1.01 -3.63 9.93
C HIS A 68 -0.25 -3.06 10.59
N MET A 69 -0.99 -2.20 9.87
CA MET A 69 -2.27 -1.63 10.33
C MET A 69 -3.47 -2.55 10.06
N ASN A 70 -3.24 -3.79 9.61
CA ASN A 70 -4.28 -4.75 9.28
C ASN A 70 -5.24 -4.23 8.19
N GLN A 71 -4.72 -3.48 7.21
CA GLN A 71 -5.44 -2.97 6.03
C GLN A 71 -4.92 -3.66 4.74
N PRO A 72 -5.12 -4.98 4.58
CA PRO A 72 -4.50 -5.75 3.50
C PRO A 72 -4.98 -5.33 2.10
N SER A 73 -6.26 -4.91 1.96
CA SER A 73 -6.79 -4.48 0.66
C SER A 73 -6.13 -3.20 0.15
N ASP A 74 -5.90 -2.24 1.05
CA ASP A 74 -5.22 -0.99 0.70
C ASP A 74 -3.71 -1.19 0.50
N ALA A 75 -3.09 -2.10 1.26
CA ALA A 75 -1.70 -2.48 1.10
C ALA A 75 -1.44 -3.08 -0.29
N ALA A 76 -2.27 -4.04 -0.72
CA ALA A 76 -2.13 -4.70 -2.01
C ALA A 76 -2.22 -3.69 -3.18
N ALA A 77 -3.16 -2.74 -3.11
CA ALA A 77 -3.28 -1.68 -4.12
C ALA A 77 -2.02 -0.79 -4.22
N LEU A 78 -1.38 -0.47 -3.08
CA LEU A 78 -0.12 0.28 -3.09
C LEU A 78 1.06 -0.55 -3.62
N TYR A 79 1.10 -1.87 -3.35
CA TYR A 79 2.10 -2.75 -3.95
C TYR A 79 1.96 -2.82 -5.47
N GLU A 80 0.73 -2.90 -6.01
CA GLU A 80 0.49 -2.81 -7.46
C GLU A 80 1.04 -1.51 -8.04
N GLN A 81 0.76 -0.38 -7.38
CA GLN A 81 1.27 0.92 -7.80
C GLN A 81 2.81 1.02 -7.71
N GLY A 82 3.40 0.35 -6.72
CA GLY A 82 4.84 0.19 -6.56
C GLY A 82 5.49 -0.76 -7.58
N GLY A 83 4.70 -1.50 -8.35
CA GLY A 83 5.15 -2.51 -9.32
C GLY A 83 5.51 -3.86 -8.70
N ASP A 84 5.07 -4.13 -7.48
CA ASP A 84 5.34 -5.36 -6.72
C ASP A 84 4.12 -6.31 -6.80
N ASP A 85 3.82 -6.73 -8.03
CA ASP A 85 2.63 -7.54 -8.36
C ASP A 85 2.60 -8.87 -7.57
N GLU A 86 3.75 -9.50 -7.33
CA GLU A 86 3.83 -10.77 -6.59
C GLU A 86 3.35 -10.63 -5.14
N ARG A 87 3.77 -9.55 -4.46
CA ARG A 87 3.31 -9.25 -3.10
C ARG A 87 1.83 -8.89 -3.09
N ALA A 88 1.39 -8.03 -4.02
CA ALA A 88 -0.02 -7.65 -4.13
C ALA A 88 -0.92 -8.89 -4.29
N ALA A 89 -0.58 -9.79 -5.21
CA ALA A 89 -1.32 -11.03 -5.41
C ALA A 89 -1.34 -11.90 -4.15
N THR A 90 -0.20 -12.08 -3.47
CA THR A 90 -0.12 -12.84 -2.21
C THR A 90 -1.08 -12.29 -1.16
N ILE A 91 -1.12 -10.96 -0.99
CA ILE A 91 -2.00 -10.29 -0.02
C ILE A 91 -3.47 -10.45 -0.44
N TYR A 92 -3.80 -10.26 -1.72
CA TYR A 92 -5.18 -10.45 -2.19
C TYR A 92 -5.67 -11.89 -2.02
N VAL A 93 -4.82 -12.90 -2.28
CA VAL A 93 -5.15 -14.31 -2.03
C VAL A 93 -5.42 -14.53 -0.54
N GLY A 94 -4.55 -14.02 0.34
CA GLY A 94 -4.73 -14.13 1.80
C GLY A 94 -5.98 -13.41 2.31
N ALA A 95 -6.31 -12.26 1.73
CA ALA A 95 -7.52 -11.49 2.02
C ALA A 95 -8.79 -12.07 1.36
N LYS A 96 -8.70 -13.22 0.68
CA LYS A 96 -9.79 -13.85 -0.09
C LYS A 96 -10.40 -12.96 -1.18
N ASN A 97 -9.65 -11.94 -1.62
CA ASN A 97 -10.07 -11.07 -2.72
C ASN A 97 -9.58 -11.64 -4.04
N PHE A 98 -10.19 -12.76 -4.45
CA PHE A 98 -9.81 -13.45 -5.68
C PHE A 98 -10.15 -12.66 -6.96
N ALA A 99 -11.13 -11.75 -6.88
CA ALA A 99 -11.49 -10.88 -7.99
C ALA A 99 -10.33 -9.94 -8.38
N ALA A 100 -9.68 -9.32 -7.38
CA ALA A 100 -8.50 -8.48 -7.60
C ALA A 100 -7.23 -9.31 -7.89
N ALA A 101 -7.08 -10.49 -7.28
CA ALA A 101 -5.92 -11.35 -7.55
C ALA A 101 -5.89 -11.90 -8.98
N LYS A 102 -7.03 -12.31 -9.56
CA LYS A 102 -7.12 -12.96 -10.87
C LYS A 102 -6.38 -12.21 -12.01
N PRO A 103 -6.60 -10.91 -12.25
CA PRO A 103 -5.88 -10.18 -13.30
C PRO A 103 -4.36 -10.14 -13.05
N ILE A 104 -3.94 -9.95 -11.80
CA ILE A 104 -2.51 -9.93 -11.42
C ILE A 104 -1.87 -11.31 -11.65
N MET A 105 -2.57 -12.38 -11.25
CA MET A 105 -2.13 -13.76 -11.47
C MET A 105 -1.98 -14.11 -12.95
N SER A 106 -2.82 -13.55 -13.84
CA SER A 106 -2.69 -13.77 -15.28
C SER A 106 -1.46 -13.07 -15.89
N ARG A 107 -1.00 -11.98 -15.26
CA ARG A 107 0.22 -11.26 -15.66
C ARG A 107 1.48 -11.87 -15.04
N LEU A 108 1.36 -12.48 -13.86
CA LEU A 108 2.46 -13.11 -13.14
C LEU A 108 2.75 -14.55 -13.58
N SER A 109 4.00 -14.82 -13.94
CA SER A 109 4.50 -16.17 -14.18
C SER A 109 5.12 -16.77 -12.91
N ALA A 110 4.29 -17.01 -11.90
CA ALA A 110 4.72 -17.54 -10.60
C ALA A 110 4.00 -18.85 -10.24
N PRO A 111 4.51 -20.03 -10.66
CA PRO A 111 3.81 -21.32 -10.49
C PRO A 111 3.45 -21.67 -9.04
N LYS A 112 4.31 -21.27 -8.08
CA LYS A 112 4.05 -21.45 -6.65
C LYS A 112 2.83 -20.65 -6.19
N LEU A 113 2.70 -19.41 -6.66
CA LEU A 113 1.60 -18.53 -6.30
C LEU A 113 0.28 -18.99 -6.95
N HIS A 114 0.33 -19.50 -8.19
CA HIS A 114 -0.82 -20.13 -8.85
C HIS A 114 -1.37 -21.31 -8.06
N SER A 115 -0.47 -22.15 -7.53
CA SER A 115 -0.86 -23.28 -6.67
C SER A 115 -1.51 -22.83 -5.36
N GLN A 116 -0.99 -21.76 -4.74
CA GLN A 116 -1.57 -21.18 -3.52
C GLN A 116 -2.94 -20.56 -3.79
N TYR A 117 -3.08 -19.83 -4.90
CA TYR A 117 -4.34 -19.23 -5.33
C TYR A 117 -5.43 -20.28 -5.59
N ALA A 118 -5.11 -21.35 -6.32
CA ALA A 118 -6.04 -22.45 -6.57
C ALA A 118 -6.50 -23.12 -5.26
N ARG A 119 -5.57 -23.40 -4.35
CA ARG A 119 -5.88 -23.98 -3.04
C ARG A 119 -6.77 -23.07 -2.19
N ALA A 120 -6.52 -21.76 -2.20
CA ALA A 120 -7.32 -20.79 -1.46
C ALA A 120 -8.75 -20.68 -2.03
N MET A 121 -8.90 -20.70 -3.36
CA MET A 121 -10.19 -20.72 -4.06
C MET A 121 -11.01 -21.97 -3.73
N GLU A 122 -10.39 -23.16 -3.76
CA GLU A 122 -11.05 -24.41 -3.39
C GLU A 122 -11.51 -24.40 -1.92
N ALA A 123 -10.68 -23.87 -1.02
CA ALA A 123 -11.03 -23.76 0.40
C ALA A 123 -12.22 -22.80 0.62
N ASP A 124 -12.28 -21.69 -0.11
CA ASP A 124 -13.39 -20.74 -0.03
C ASP A 124 -14.70 -21.32 -0.60
N GLY A 125 -14.62 -22.06 -1.70
CA GLY A 125 -15.76 -22.79 -2.27
C GLY A 125 -16.31 -23.85 -1.31
N LYS A 126 -15.43 -24.65 -0.71
CA LYS A 126 -15.81 -25.66 0.31
C LYS A 126 -16.40 -25.03 1.57
N LEU A 127 -15.93 -23.85 1.98
CA LEU A 127 -16.53 -23.11 3.11
C LEU A 127 -17.95 -22.62 2.80
N ARG A 128 -18.23 -22.22 1.56
CA ARG A 128 -19.59 -21.82 1.13
C ARG A 128 -20.55 -22.99 1.00
N GLU A 129 -20.07 -24.16 0.58
CA GLU A 129 -20.90 -25.37 0.47
C GLU A 129 -21.18 -26.04 1.83
N ALA A 130 -20.35 -25.75 2.84
CA ALA A 130 -20.46 -26.34 4.17
C ALA A 130 -21.22 -25.49 5.22
N ALA A 131 -21.74 -24.31 4.84
CA ALA A 131 -22.48 -23.39 5.71
C ALA A 131 -23.94 -23.27 5.27
#